data_AF-A0A2V7ZIK9-F1
#
_entry.id   AF-A0A2V7ZIK9-F1
#
_cell.length_a   1.000
_cell.length_b   1.000
_cell.length_c   1.000
_cell.angle_alpha   90.00
_cell.angle_beta   90.00
_cell.angle_gamma   90.00
#
_symmetry.space_group_name_H-M   'P 1'
#
loop_
_entity.id
_entity.type
_entity.pdbx_description
1 polymer ?
#
loop_
_entity_poly.entity_id
_entity_poly.type
_entity_poly.pdbx_seq_one_letter_code
_entity_poly.pdbx_strand_id
1 'polypeptide(L)'
;LDEWIAREALAADQATVKHAAVAARLAKADLTTDMVREFTELQGTMGGIYARVERLPEEVWKAIYFHYLPVGVEADAPPTKAQLGKAAVTWTAVSLADKLDTIVGLFAAGEKPTGSRDPYGLRRAAHGVFRVLVDLPELTGSTSRVEFGRLLGIRWDKGQTYSVNS
;
A
#
# COMPACT_ATOMS: atom_id res chain seq x y z
N LEU A 1 -4.29 -1.09 -10.03
CA LEU A 1 -5.03 -1.49 -8.80
C LEU A 1 -5.27 -0.27 -7.92
N ASP A 2 -4.22 0.49 -7.68
CA ASP A 2 -4.14 1.86 -7.17
C ASP A 2 -5.26 2.82 -7.64
N GLU A 3 -5.48 3.03 -8.95
CA GLU A 3 -6.55 3.92 -9.43
C GLU A 3 -7.94 3.49 -8.95
N TRP A 4 -8.20 2.18 -8.96
CA TRP A 4 -9.45 1.61 -8.48
C TRP A 4 -9.59 1.78 -6.97
N ILE A 5 -8.51 1.54 -6.19
CA ILE A 5 -8.52 1.78 -4.74
C ILE A 5 -8.81 3.26 -4.45
N ALA A 6 -8.13 4.19 -5.12
CA ALA A 6 -8.35 5.62 -4.93
C ALA A 6 -9.79 6.02 -5.26
N ARG A 7 -10.31 5.61 -6.42
CA ARG A 7 -11.63 6.00 -6.91
C ARG A 7 -12.77 5.33 -6.14
N GLU A 8 -12.73 4.00 -6.04
CA GLU A 8 -13.87 3.20 -5.59
C GLU A 8 -13.81 2.88 -4.10
N ALA A 9 -12.61 2.61 -3.55
CA ALA A 9 -12.48 2.26 -2.14
C ALA A 9 -12.37 3.50 -1.24
N LEU A 10 -11.71 4.56 -1.73
CA LEU A 10 -11.47 5.79 -0.96
C LEU A 10 -12.35 6.98 -1.36
N ALA A 11 -13.18 6.83 -2.41
CA ALA A 11 -14.04 7.89 -2.94
C ALA A 11 -13.26 9.19 -3.27
N ALA A 12 -12.02 9.05 -3.74
CA ALA A 12 -11.14 10.17 -4.00
C ALA A 12 -11.54 10.96 -5.26
N ASP A 13 -11.19 12.24 -5.30
CA ASP A 13 -11.42 13.09 -6.45
C ASP A 13 -10.53 12.70 -7.65
N GLN A 14 -10.88 13.21 -8.84
CA GLN A 14 -10.18 12.85 -10.07
C GLN A 14 -8.71 13.31 -10.10
N ALA A 15 -8.35 14.34 -9.31
CA ALA A 15 -6.97 14.80 -9.18
C ALA A 15 -6.14 13.80 -8.36
N THR A 16 -6.67 13.33 -7.24
CA THR A 16 -6.04 12.32 -6.38
C THR A 16 -5.86 10.99 -7.11
N VAL A 17 -6.86 10.56 -7.89
CA VAL A 17 -6.75 9.35 -8.71
C VAL A 17 -5.59 9.47 -9.71
N LYS A 18 -5.42 10.63 -10.36
CA LYS A 18 -4.29 10.86 -11.28
C LYS A 18 -2.95 10.86 -10.55
N HIS A 19 -2.87 11.47 -9.36
CA HIS A 19 -1.66 11.44 -8.54
C HIS A 19 -1.31 10.00 -8.12
N ALA A 20 -2.29 9.18 -7.76
CA ALA A 20 -2.08 7.79 -7.38
C ALA A 20 -1.52 6.98 -8.56
N ALA A 21 -2.08 7.15 -9.76
CA ALA A 21 -1.58 6.50 -10.97
C ALA A 21 -0.13 6.86 -11.30
N VAL A 22 0.20 8.15 -11.23
CA VAL A 22 1.57 8.63 -11.46
C VAL A 22 2.52 8.08 -10.40
N ALA A 23 2.14 8.15 -9.12
CA ALA A 23 2.94 7.65 -8.02
C ALA A 23 3.17 6.14 -8.13
N ALA A 24 2.13 5.35 -8.41
CA ALA A 24 2.23 3.90 -8.58
C ALA A 24 3.17 3.53 -9.74
N ARG A 25 3.07 4.23 -10.87
CA ARG A 25 3.96 4.03 -12.03
C ARG A 25 5.43 4.30 -11.71
N LEU A 26 5.71 5.27 -10.84
CA LEU A 26 7.07 5.69 -10.50
C LEU A 26 7.61 5.06 -9.21
N ALA A 27 6.78 4.34 -8.45
CA ALA A 27 7.07 3.90 -7.08
C ALA A 27 8.38 3.10 -6.95
N LYS A 28 8.75 2.36 -8.00
CA LYS A 28 9.94 1.49 -8.04
C LYS A 28 10.97 1.90 -9.10
N ALA A 29 10.86 3.12 -9.63
CA ALA A 29 11.78 3.62 -10.66
C ALA A 29 13.22 3.77 -10.14
N ASP A 30 13.41 3.91 -8.83
CA ASP A 30 14.72 4.04 -8.19
C ASP A 30 15.49 2.72 -8.11
N LEU A 31 14.83 1.57 -8.24
CA LEU A 31 15.47 0.25 -8.17
C LEU A 31 16.56 0.03 -9.23
N THR A 32 16.53 0.79 -10.33
CA THR A 32 17.53 0.72 -11.41
C THR A 32 18.70 1.69 -11.22
N THR A 33 18.73 2.43 -10.11
CA THR A 33 19.81 3.39 -9.84
C THR A 33 20.98 2.72 -9.13
N ASP A 34 22.20 3.22 -9.37
CA ASP A 34 23.39 2.73 -8.66
C ASP A 34 23.26 2.92 -7.14
N MET A 35 22.62 4.01 -6.71
CA MET A 35 22.36 4.29 -5.29
C MET A 35 21.60 3.14 -4.61
N VAL A 36 20.50 2.68 -5.21
CA VAL A 36 19.68 1.59 -4.62
C VAL A 36 20.34 0.23 -4.80
N ARG A 37 21.15 0.05 -5.85
CA ARG A 37 21.97 -1.15 -6.04
C ARG A 37 23.01 -1.31 -4.93
N GLU A 38 23.61 -0.21 -4.48
CA GLU A 38 24.57 -0.18 -3.37
C GLU A 38 23.88 -0.21 -1.99
N PHE A 39 22.73 0.45 -1.85
CA PHE A 39 22.00 0.62 -0.59
C PHE A 39 20.51 0.24 -0.76
N THR A 40 20.22 -1.06 -0.67
CA THR A 40 18.87 -1.60 -0.89
C THR A 40 17.81 -1.07 0.10
N GLU A 41 18.24 -0.61 1.28
CA GLU A 41 17.41 0.03 2.30
C GLU A 41 16.86 1.39 1.87
N LEU A 42 17.44 2.01 0.83
CA LEU A 42 17.05 3.32 0.32
C LEU A 42 15.95 3.26 -0.74
N GLN A 43 15.50 2.05 -1.13
CA GLN A 43 14.42 1.88 -2.08
C GLN A 43 13.13 2.59 -1.64
N GLY A 44 12.40 3.17 -2.58
CA GLY A 44 11.24 4.04 -2.36
C GLY A 44 11.61 5.41 -1.81
N THR A 45 12.47 5.48 -0.78
CA THR A 45 12.96 6.73 -0.18
C THR A 45 13.67 7.59 -1.23
N MET A 46 14.61 6.99 -1.98
CA MET A 46 15.31 7.70 -3.05
C MET A 46 14.38 8.02 -4.21
N GLY A 47 13.48 7.10 -4.59
CA GLY A 47 12.44 7.39 -5.58
C GLY A 47 11.62 8.64 -5.24
N GLY A 48 11.22 8.80 -3.98
CA GLY A 48 10.51 9.98 -3.50
C GLY A 48 11.36 11.25 -3.52
N ILE A 49 12.66 11.14 -3.18
CA ILE A 49 13.60 12.26 -3.26
C ILE A 49 13.78 12.72 -4.71
N TYR A 50 13.96 11.78 -5.66
CA TYR A 50 14.07 12.10 -7.08
C TYR A 50 12.81 12.78 -7.60
N ALA A 51 11.63 12.21 -7.32
CA ALA A 51 10.34 12.80 -7.68
C ALA A 51 10.16 14.22 -7.14
N ARG A 52 10.61 14.48 -5.90
CA ARG A 52 10.58 15.82 -5.29
C ARG A 52 11.52 16.79 -6.01
N VAL A 53 12.74 16.37 -6.34
CA VAL A 53 13.72 17.18 -7.07
C VAL A 53 13.20 17.53 -8.47
N GLU A 54 12.49 16.61 -9.11
CA GLU A 54 11.79 16.80 -10.38
C GLU A 54 10.53 17.67 -10.27
N ARG A 55 10.21 18.18 -9.07
CA ARG A 55 9.08 19.08 -8.79
C ARG A 55 7.72 18.42 -9.04
N LEU A 56 7.62 17.10 -8.88
CA LEU A 56 6.33 16.43 -8.86
C LEU A 56 5.50 16.89 -7.64
N PRO A 57 4.16 16.81 -7.72
CA PRO A 57 3.28 17.20 -6.61
C PRO A 57 3.61 16.50 -5.29
N GLU A 58 3.30 17.14 -4.17
CA GLU A 58 3.54 16.60 -2.82
C GLU A 58 2.87 15.24 -2.62
N GLU A 59 1.66 15.12 -3.13
CA GLU A 59 0.85 13.92 -3.13
C GLU A 59 1.53 12.74 -3.85
N VAL A 60 2.32 13.04 -4.89
CA VAL A 60 3.03 12.03 -5.69
C VAL A 60 4.33 11.63 -5.03
N TRP A 61 5.23 12.59 -4.76
CA TRP A 61 6.56 12.24 -4.28
C TRP A 61 6.53 11.65 -2.86
N LYS A 62 5.60 12.09 -1.99
CA LYS A 62 5.43 11.47 -0.66
C LYS A 62 4.82 10.08 -0.75
N ALA A 63 3.88 9.85 -1.67
CA ALA A 63 3.33 8.53 -1.87
C ALA A 63 4.45 7.55 -2.28
N ILE A 64 5.32 7.94 -3.23
CA ILE A 64 6.50 7.16 -3.61
C ILE A 64 7.44 6.98 -2.41
N TYR A 65 7.76 8.04 -1.67
CA TYR A 65 8.68 7.98 -0.55
C TYR A 65 8.24 6.97 0.53
N PHE A 66 6.95 6.97 0.87
CA PHE A 66 6.42 6.20 1.99
C PHE A 66 5.74 4.88 1.59
N HIS A 67 5.62 4.50 0.32
CA HIS A 67 4.75 3.38 -0.10
C HIS A 67 5.13 2.03 0.52
N TYR A 68 6.42 1.79 0.84
CA TYR A 68 6.84 0.56 1.51
C TYR A 68 6.32 0.46 2.95
N LEU A 69 6.05 1.59 3.60
CA LEU A 69 5.52 1.64 4.96
C LEU A 69 3.99 1.44 4.99
N PRO A 70 3.42 1.02 6.13
CA PRO A 70 4.11 0.47 7.30
C PRO A 70 4.62 -0.96 7.04
N VAL A 71 5.69 -1.35 7.73
CA VAL A 71 6.31 -2.69 7.64
C VAL A 71 6.02 -3.53 8.89
N GLY A 72 5.50 -2.90 9.95
CA GLY A 72 5.15 -3.52 11.23
C GLY A 72 3.67 -3.34 11.61
N VAL A 73 3.32 -3.86 12.79
CA VAL A 73 1.95 -3.86 13.33
C VAL A 73 1.74 -2.86 14.47
N GLU A 74 2.80 -2.12 14.81
CA GLU A 74 2.81 -1.16 15.90
C GLU A 74 1.80 -0.03 15.65
N ALA A 75 1.18 0.47 16.72
CA ALA A 75 0.13 1.47 16.60
C ALA A 75 0.65 2.82 16.07
N ASP A 76 1.89 3.15 16.39
CA ASP A 76 2.60 4.36 15.98
C ASP A 76 3.53 4.13 14.79
N ALA A 77 3.36 3.02 14.06
CA ALA A 77 4.17 2.71 12.89
C ALA A 77 4.06 3.83 11.84
N PRO A 78 5.19 4.31 11.29
CA PRO A 78 5.17 5.33 10.26
C PRO A 78 4.50 4.82 8.98
N PRO A 79 3.98 5.73 8.12
CA PRO A 79 4.00 7.18 8.28
C PRO A 79 2.77 7.71 9.04
N THR A 80 2.99 8.74 9.86
CA THR A 80 1.89 9.47 10.52
C THR A 80 1.15 10.37 9.54
N LYS A 81 -0.07 10.77 9.90
CA LYS A 81 -0.85 11.77 9.15
C LYS A 81 -0.06 13.06 8.90
N ALA A 82 0.73 13.51 9.87
CA ALA A 82 1.55 14.72 9.74
C ALA A 82 2.67 14.56 8.68
N GLN A 83 3.27 13.37 8.59
CA GLN A 83 4.29 13.07 7.57
C GLN A 83 3.66 13.02 6.17
N LEU A 84 2.49 12.38 6.03
CA LEU A 84 1.78 12.26 4.77
C LEU A 84 1.18 13.60 4.29
N GLY A 85 0.56 14.37 5.17
CA GLY A 85 -0.14 15.60 4.80
C GLY A 85 -1.19 15.34 3.72
N LYS A 86 -1.12 16.10 2.62
CA LYS A 86 -2.04 15.95 1.47
C LYS A 86 -1.92 14.61 0.74
N ALA A 87 -0.77 13.94 0.91
CA ALA A 87 -0.52 12.68 0.24
C ALA A 87 -1.26 11.49 0.86
N ALA A 88 -1.98 11.66 1.97
CA ALA A 88 -2.53 10.53 2.73
C ALA A 88 -3.35 9.57 1.87
N VAL A 89 -4.33 10.08 1.11
CA VAL A 89 -5.19 9.25 0.24
C VAL A 89 -4.39 8.62 -0.90
N THR A 90 -3.54 9.40 -1.57
CA THR A 90 -2.67 8.92 -2.65
C THR A 90 -1.74 7.80 -2.17
N TRP A 91 -1.09 8.01 -1.03
CA TRP A 91 -0.21 7.04 -0.40
C TRP A 91 -0.95 5.78 0.01
N THR A 92 -2.15 5.90 0.60
CA THR A 92 -2.96 4.73 0.96
C THR A 92 -3.22 3.86 -0.27
N ALA A 93 -3.62 4.46 -1.38
CA ALA A 93 -3.88 3.73 -2.62
C ALA A 93 -2.62 3.01 -3.14
N VAL A 94 -1.48 3.70 -3.17
CA VAL A 94 -0.22 3.15 -3.69
C VAL A 94 0.36 2.07 -2.75
N SER A 95 0.38 2.31 -1.45
CA SER A 95 0.90 1.36 -0.44
C SER A 95 0.07 0.08 -0.39
N LEU A 96 -1.27 0.18 -0.46
CA LEU A 96 -2.14 -0.99 -0.55
C LEU A 96 -1.91 -1.73 -1.86
N ALA A 97 -1.88 -1.03 -3.00
CA ALA A 97 -1.69 -1.68 -4.30
C ALA A 97 -0.37 -2.46 -4.35
N ASP A 98 0.74 -1.84 -3.94
CA ASP A 98 2.06 -2.48 -3.95
C ASP A 98 2.13 -3.73 -3.07
N LYS A 99 1.58 -3.67 -1.85
CA LYS A 99 1.58 -4.80 -0.92
C LYS A 99 0.70 -5.93 -1.41
N LEU A 100 -0.48 -5.61 -1.93
CA LEU A 100 -1.41 -6.60 -2.48
C LEU A 100 -0.81 -7.27 -3.73
N ASP A 101 -0.21 -6.51 -4.63
CA ASP A 101 0.45 -7.04 -5.82
C ASP A 101 1.60 -7.98 -5.44
N THR A 102 2.37 -7.63 -4.41
CA THR A 102 3.43 -8.49 -3.86
C THR A 102 2.86 -9.79 -3.30
N ILE A 103 1.81 -9.71 -2.47
CA ILE A 103 1.16 -10.89 -1.89
C ILE A 103 0.60 -11.78 -3.00
N VAL A 104 -0.22 -11.23 -3.89
CA VAL A 104 -0.86 -11.98 -4.98
C VAL A 104 0.19 -12.60 -5.90
N GLY A 105 1.23 -11.86 -6.28
CA GLY A 105 2.31 -12.34 -7.15
C GLY A 105 3.08 -13.51 -6.54
N LEU A 106 3.45 -13.42 -5.27
CA LEU A 106 4.18 -14.50 -4.59
C LEU A 106 3.31 -15.74 -4.37
N PHE A 107 2.05 -15.57 -3.99
CA PHE A 107 1.12 -16.69 -3.90
C PHE A 107 0.92 -17.37 -5.27
N ALA A 108 0.81 -16.60 -6.35
CA ALA A 108 0.71 -17.13 -7.72
C ALA A 108 1.98 -17.88 -8.16
N ALA A 109 3.15 -17.46 -7.67
CA ALA A 109 4.41 -18.16 -7.87
C ALA A 109 4.57 -19.43 -7.02
N GLY A 110 3.58 -19.77 -6.18
CA GLY A 110 3.61 -20.94 -5.29
C GLY A 110 4.35 -20.72 -3.97
N GLU A 111 4.83 -19.49 -3.73
CA GLU A 111 5.56 -19.12 -2.51
C GLU A 111 4.57 -18.87 -1.37
N LYS A 112 4.40 -19.88 -0.50
CA LYS A 112 3.53 -19.79 0.67
C LYS A 112 4.36 -19.48 1.93
N PRO A 113 3.87 -18.63 2.84
CA PRO A 113 4.53 -18.42 4.12
C PRO A 113 4.68 -19.75 4.87
N THR A 114 5.91 -20.19 5.14
CA THR A 114 6.17 -21.36 6.01
C THR A 114 6.50 -20.86 7.41
N GLY A 115 5.94 -21.51 8.43
CA GLY A 115 5.68 -20.93 9.76
C GLY A 115 6.84 -20.30 10.55
N SER A 116 8.11 -20.53 10.20
CA SER A 116 9.26 -19.98 10.94
C SER A 116 10.06 -18.90 10.19
N ARG A 117 9.85 -18.69 8.89
CA ARG A 117 10.61 -17.69 8.11
C ARG A 117 9.70 -16.87 7.21
N ASP A 118 10.06 -15.61 7.03
CA ASP A 118 9.40 -14.68 6.11
C ASP A 118 10.40 -14.25 5.02
N PRO A 119 10.87 -15.19 4.18
CA PRO A 119 11.96 -14.95 3.23
C PRO A 119 11.63 -13.87 2.20
N TYR A 120 10.35 -13.70 1.88
CA TYR A 120 9.86 -12.74 0.88
C TYR A 120 9.02 -11.60 1.47
N GLY A 121 8.94 -11.48 2.80
CA GLY A 121 8.20 -10.38 3.42
C GLY A 121 6.68 -10.49 3.32
N LEU A 122 6.11 -11.64 2.95
CA LEU A 122 4.66 -11.87 2.82
C LEU A 122 3.90 -11.55 4.10
N ARG A 123 4.44 -11.98 5.25
CA ARG A 123 3.80 -11.69 6.54
C ARG A 123 3.87 -10.20 6.85
N ARG A 124 5.01 -9.55 6.59
CA ARG A 124 5.17 -8.10 6.76
C ARG A 124 4.26 -7.30 5.83
N ALA A 125 4.12 -7.70 4.57
CA ALA A 125 3.21 -7.08 3.61
C ALA A 125 1.75 -7.18 4.08
N ALA A 126 1.32 -8.35 4.55
CA ALA A 126 -0.03 -8.56 5.07
C ALA A 126 -0.30 -7.71 6.33
N HIS A 127 0.66 -7.65 7.25
CA HIS A 127 0.60 -6.76 8.41
C HIS A 127 0.51 -5.29 8.02
N GLY A 128 1.29 -4.87 7.02
CA GLY A 128 1.24 -3.51 6.48
C GLY A 128 -0.14 -3.17 5.91
N VAL A 129 -0.74 -4.07 5.12
CA VAL A 129 -2.11 -3.90 4.60
C VAL A 129 -3.11 -3.74 5.74
N PHE A 130 -3.06 -4.61 6.75
CA PHE A 130 -3.96 -4.53 7.90
C PHE A 130 -3.83 -3.19 8.63
N ARG A 131 -2.59 -2.74 8.87
CA ARG A 131 -2.33 -1.47 9.54
C ARG A 131 -2.89 -0.28 8.76
N VAL A 132 -2.64 -0.21 7.46
CA VAL A 132 -3.17 0.86 6.60
C VAL A 132 -4.70 0.91 6.65
N LEU A 133 -5.38 -0.24 6.68
CA LEU A 133 -6.83 -0.31 6.72
C LEU A 133 -7.42 0.07 8.09
N VAL A 134 -6.73 -0.29 9.18
CA VAL A 134 -7.13 0.10 10.55
C VAL A 134 -6.99 1.62 10.73
N ASP A 135 -5.90 2.19 10.22
CA ASP A 135 -5.60 3.63 10.39
C ASP A 135 -6.29 4.51 9.36
N LEU A 136 -6.97 3.91 8.38
CA LEU A 136 -7.58 4.62 7.26
C LEU A 136 -8.44 5.82 7.70
N PRO A 137 -9.32 5.70 8.72
CA PRO A 137 -10.13 6.83 9.16
C PRO A 137 -9.28 7.97 9.76
N GLU A 138 -8.22 7.64 10.48
CA GLU A 138 -7.33 8.64 11.09
C GLU A 138 -6.51 9.37 10.00
N LEU A 139 -5.91 8.60 9.09
CA LEU A 139 -5.03 9.09 8.04
C LEU A 139 -5.78 9.94 7.01
N THR A 140 -6.95 9.48 6.57
CA THR A 140 -7.68 10.09 5.44
C THR A 140 -8.89 10.91 5.85
N GLY A 141 -9.40 10.74 7.08
CA GLY A 141 -10.69 11.32 7.50
C GLY A 141 -11.90 10.63 6.85
N SER A 142 -11.70 9.58 6.04
CA SER A 142 -12.77 8.82 5.42
C SER A 142 -13.37 7.83 6.40
N THR A 143 -14.69 7.91 6.62
CA THR A 143 -15.46 6.91 7.39
C THR A 143 -15.87 5.71 6.55
N SER A 144 -15.42 5.64 5.29
CA SER A 144 -15.70 4.53 4.39
C SER A 144 -15.07 3.26 4.95
N ARG A 145 -15.88 2.35 5.48
CA ARG A 145 -15.44 0.99 5.78
C ARG A 145 -15.14 0.32 4.45
N VAL A 146 -13.86 0.26 4.08
CA VAL A 146 -13.41 -0.53 2.94
C VAL A 146 -13.70 -1.99 3.28
N GLU A 147 -14.75 -2.55 2.69
CA GLU A 147 -15.01 -3.98 2.85
C GLU A 147 -13.89 -4.77 2.16
N PHE A 148 -13.16 -5.56 2.95
CA PHE A 148 -12.02 -6.36 2.48
C PHE A 148 -12.37 -7.24 1.27
N GLY A 149 -13.63 -7.71 1.20
CA GLY A 149 -14.15 -8.45 0.05
C GLY A 149 -14.15 -7.64 -1.25
N ARG A 150 -14.48 -6.34 -1.22
CA ARG A 150 -14.44 -5.50 -2.42
C ARG A 150 -13.01 -5.32 -2.94
N LEU A 151 -12.04 -5.17 -2.03
CA LEU A 151 -10.62 -4.97 -2.35
C LEU A 151 -10.02 -6.17 -3.12
N LEU A 152 -10.52 -7.39 -2.85
CA LEU A 152 -10.10 -8.63 -3.51
C LEU A 152 -11.03 -9.06 -4.65
N GLY A 153 -12.09 -8.30 -4.96
CA GLY A 153 -13.14 -8.71 -5.91
C GLY A 153 -13.98 -9.91 -5.44
N ILE A 154 -13.91 -10.29 -4.17
CA ILE A 154 -14.64 -11.41 -3.58
C ILE A 154 -15.95 -10.88 -2.98
N ARG A 155 -17.09 -11.28 -3.56
CA ARG A 155 -18.39 -11.10 -2.92
C ARG A 155 -18.54 -12.16 -1.82
N TRP A 156 -18.53 -11.74 -0.56
CA TRP A 156 -18.93 -12.61 0.54
C TRP A 156 -20.46 -12.70 0.54
N ASP A 157 -21.00 -13.84 0.11
CA ASP A 157 -22.42 -14.12 0.27
C ASP A 157 -22.69 -14.36 1.77
N LYS A 158 -23.47 -13.47 2.40
CA LYS A 158 -23.95 -13.66 3.77
C LYS A 158 -24.96 -14.80 3.77
N GLY A 159 -24.49 -16.04 3.83
CA GLY A 159 -25.39 -17.20 3.76
C GLY A 159 -24.83 -18.59 4.09
N GLN A 160 -23.53 -18.76 4.38
CA GLN A 160 -23.04 -20.07 4.81
C GLN A 160 -22.74 -20.09 6.30
N THR A 161 -23.73 -20.51 7.08
CA THR A 161 -23.52 -21.11 8.41
C THR A 161 -22.70 -22.38 8.22
N TYR A 162 -21.43 -22.35 8.63
CA TYR A 162 -20.65 -23.56 8.80
C TYR A 162 -21.19 -24.30 10.03
N SER A 163 -22.07 -25.29 9.78
CA SER A 163 -22.33 -26.34 10.76
C SER A 163 -21.05 -27.18 10.87
N VAL A 164 -20.32 -27.03 11.97
CA VAL A 164 -19.27 -27.97 12.35
C VAL A 164 -19.97 -29.27 12.72
N ASN A 165 -19.96 -30.23 11.79
CA ASN A 165 -20.29 -31.62 12.08
C ASN A 165 -19.00 -32.39 12.34
N SER A 166 -19.09 -33.23 13.38
CA SER A 166 -18.16 -34.18 13.99
C SER A 166 -17.06 -33.61 14.88
#